data_AF-A0A2N5D3D5-F1
#
_entry.id   AF-A0A2N5D3D5-F1
#
_cell.length_a   1.000
_cell.length_b   1.000
_cell.length_c   1.000
_cell.angle_alpha   90.00
_cell.angle_beta   90.00
_cell.angle_gamma   90.00
#
_symmetry.space_group_name_H-M   'P 1'
#
loop_
_entity.id
_entity.type
_entity.pdbx_description
1 polymer ?
#
loop_
_entity_poly.entity_id
_entity_poly.type
_entity_poly.pdbx_seq_one_letter_code
_entity_poly.pdbx_strand_id
1 'polypeptide(L)'
;MIFTSTEIIMTNRSFSNFLVSQIITANTTPADLARDLNYKSPLIVDQWVAGEGLPDAGLLPRIIEALNADPVIAAMAWLSAKVPELAEPLQAVVIEQVTA
;
A
#
# COMPACT_ATOMS: atom_id res chain seq x y z
N MET A 1 15.03 6.41 17.05
CA MET A 1 15.54 6.51 15.66
C MET A 1 14.58 7.44 14.93
N ILE A 2 15.04 8.62 14.50
CA ILE A 2 14.20 9.60 13.79
C ILE A 2 14.52 9.41 12.31
N PHE A 3 13.59 8.84 11.55
CA PHE A 3 13.71 8.76 10.09
C PHE A 3 13.45 10.15 9.51
N THR A 4 14.32 10.57 8.59
CA THR A 4 14.13 11.84 7.87
C THR A 4 13.00 11.71 6.85
N SER A 5 12.33 12.81 6.49
CA SER A 5 11.18 12.77 5.57
C SER A 5 11.49 12.09 4.22
N THR A 6 12.74 12.20 3.74
CA THR A 6 13.20 11.54 2.51
C THR A 6 13.34 10.02 2.66
N GLU A 7 13.76 9.53 3.84
CA GLU A 7 13.83 8.10 4.14
C GLU A 7 12.42 7.50 4.24
N ILE A 8 11.47 8.20 4.87
CA ILE A 8 10.08 7.77 4.98
C ILE A 8 9.44 7.61 3.59
N ILE A 9 9.64 8.58 2.69
CA ILE A 9 9.13 8.51 1.31
C ILE A 9 9.76 7.34 0.53
N MET A 10 11.06 7.05 0.75
CA MET A 10 11.71 5.89 0.12
C MET A 10 11.21 4.56 0.68
N THR A 11 10.87 4.51 1.97
CA THR A 11 10.45 3.30 2.67
C THR A 11 9.04 2.87 2.26
N ASN A 12 8.12 3.83 2.10
CA ASN A 12 6.72 3.53 1.79
C ASN A 12 6.43 3.31 0.30
N ARG A 13 7.45 3.38 -0.55
CA ARG A 13 7.31 3.39 -2.01
C ARG A 13 6.60 2.15 -2.55
N SER A 14 6.81 0.97 -1.96
CA SER A 14 6.18 -0.28 -2.40
C SER A 14 4.66 -0.23 -2.27
N PHE A 15 4.14 0.29 -1.16
CA PHE A 15 2.70 0.39 -0.93
C PHE A 15 2.07 1.54 -1.73
N SER A 16 2.76 2.68 -1.84
CA SER A 16 2.34 3.79 -2.71
C SER A 16 2.20 3.34 -4.16
N ASN A 17 3.20 2.63 -4.71
CA ASN A 17 3.15 2.09 -6.07
C ASN A 17 1.99 1.12 -6.27
N PHE A 18 1.76 0.23 -5.30
CA PHE A 18 0.60 -0.66 -5.30
C PHE A 18 -0.70 0.15 -5.36
N LEU A 19 -0.90 1.13 -4.47
CA LEU A 19 -2.10 1.97 -4.44
C LEU A 19 -2.31 2.72 -5.75
N VAL A 20 -1.27 3.35 -6.30
CA VAL A 20 -1.35 4.05 -7.59
C VAL A 20 -1.80 3.10 -8.69
N SER A 21 -1.18 1.92 -8.79
CA SER A 21 -1.56 0.91 -9.78
C SER A 21 -3.02 0.48 -9.62
N GLN A 22 -3.45 0.17 -8.40
CA GLN A 22 -4.81 -0.32 -8.15
C GLN A 22 -5.87 0.77 -8.37
N ILE A 23 -5.60 2.02 -8.00
CA ILE A 23 -6.51 3.14 -8.25
C ILE A 23 -6.72 3.35 -9.76
N ILE A 24 -5.64 3.26 -10.54
CA ILE A 24 -5.71 3.33 -12.01
C ILE A 24 -6.49 2.14 -12.58
N THR A 25 -6.17 0.92 -12.14
CA THR A 25 -6.83 -0.31 -12.61
C THR A 25 -8.33 -0.32 -12.29
N ALA A 26 -8.71 0.14 -11.10
CA ALA A 26 -10.10 0.26 -10.69
C ALA A 26 -10.81 1.47 -11.32
N ASN A 27 -10.11 2.29 -12.11
CA ASN A 27 -10.63 3.51 -12.72
C ASN A 27 -11.32 4.43 -11.70
N THR A 28 -10.70 4.57 -10.52
CA THR A 28 -11.20 5.34 -9.38
C THR A 28 -10.26 6.49 -9.05
N THR A 29 -10.57 7.25 -7.99
CA THR A 29 -9.72 8.33 -7.49
C THR A 29 -9.37 8.12 -6.02
N PRO A 30 -8.29 8.75 -5.51
CA PRO A 30 -8.02 8.77 -4.07
C PRO A 30 -9.20 9.28 -3.23
N ALA A 31 -9.99 10.22 -3.78
CA ALA A 31 -11.16 10.77 -3.10
C ALA A 31 -12.34 9.79 -3.02
N ASP A 32 -12.54 8.97 -4.05
CA ASP A 32 -13.54 7.91 -4.04
C ASP A 32 -13.14 6.80 -3.07
N LEU A 33 -11.87 6.37 -3.09
CA LEU A 33 -11.35 5.41 -2.11
C LEU A 33 -11.48 5.94 -0.67
N ALA A 34 -11.19 7.22 -0.43
CA ALA A 34 -11.38 7.83 0.88
C ALA A 34 -12.84 7.77 1.34
N ARG A 35 -13.79 7.98 0.41
CA ARG A 35 -15.23 7.88 0.68
C ARG A 35 -15.64 6.47 1.07
N ASP A 36 -15.16 5.45 0.35
CA ASP A 36 -15.46 4.04 0.61
C ASP A 36 -14.89 3.56 1.96
N LEU A 37 -13.74 4.13 2.34
CA LEU A 37 -13.13 3.90 3.65
C LEU A 37 -13.79 4.70 4.79
N ASN A 38 -14.76 5.55 4.47
CA ASN A 38 -15.48 6.45 5.39
C ASN A 38 -14.60 7.56 5.99
N TYR A 39 -13.62 8.05 5.23
CA TYR A 39 -12.87 9.26 5.56
C TYR A 39 -13.61 10.51 5.08
N LYS A 40 -13.61 11.55 5.93
CA LYS A 40 -14.19 12.86 5.59
C LYS A 40 -13.34 13.67 4.62
N SER A 41 -12.07 13.33 4.46
CA SER A 41 -11.11 14.05 3.62
C SER A 41 -10.26 13.06 2.82
N PRO A 42 -10.00 13.34 1.53
CA PRO A 42 -9.13 12.51 0.70
C PRO A 42 -7.65 12.58 1.11
N LEU A 43 -7.27 13.61 1.89
CA LEU A 43 -5.88 13.92 2.21
C LEU A 43 -5.11 12.72 2.76
N ILE A 44 -5.76 11.86 3.57
CA ILE A 44 -5.07 10.70 4.15
C ILE A 44 -4.75 9.64 3.10
N VAL A 45 -5.62 9.45 2.10
CA VAL A 45 -5.37 8.55 0.98
C VAL A 45 -4.35 9.16 0.04
N ASP A 46 -4.42 10.47 -0.21
CA ASP A 46 -3.42 11.20 -1.00
C ASP A 46 -2.02 11.06 -0.39
N GLN A 47 -1.90 11.12 0.94
CA GLN A 47 -0.64 10.88 1.66
C GLN A 47 -0.12 9.46 1.46
N TRP A 48 -0.98 8.44 1.49
CA TRP A 48 -0.57 7.06 1.20
C TRP A 48 -0.13 6.89 -0.26
N VAL A 49 -0.84 7.52 -1.18
CA VAL A 49 -0.50 7.53 -2.61
C VAL A 49 0.83 8.24 -2.85
N ALA A 50 1.11 9.34 -2.14
CA ALA A 50 2.39 10.06 -2.20
C ALA A 50 3.55 9.33 -1.47
N GLY A 51 3.26 8.25 -0.73
CA GLY A 51 4.25 7.56 0.11
C GLY A 51 4.61 8.33 1.40
N GLU A 52 3.86 9.38 1.73
CA GLU A 52 4.05 10.20 2.94
C GLU A 52 3.43 9.56 4.19
N GLY A 53 2.77 8.41 4.04
CA GLY A 53 2.24 7.64 5.15
C GLY A 53 1.85 6.23 4.73
N LEU A 54 1.45 5.43 5.72
CA LEU A 54 0.89 4.10 5.53
C LEU A 54 -0.43 3.98 6.28
N PRO A 55 -1.40 3.23 5.74
CA PRO A 55 -2.60 2.89 6.50
C PRO A 55 -2.25 1.93 7.64
N ASP A 56 -3.10 1.91 8.66
CA ASP A 56 -3.05 0.86 9.68
C ASP A 56 -3.35 -0.51 9.07
N ALA A 57 -2.72 -1.56 9.59
CA ALA A 57 -2.90 -2.93 9.08
C ALA A 57 -4.38 -3.37 9.09
N GLY A 58 -5.16 -2.90 10.07
CA GLY A 58 -6.60 -3.18 10.17
C GLY A 58 -7.44 -2.59 9.04
N LEU A 59 -6.91 -1.63 8.28
CA LEU A 59 -7.59 -1.05 7.12
C LEU A 59 -7.32 -1.82 5.81
N LEU A 60 -6.29 -2.67 5.77
CA LEU A 60 -5.95 -3.42 4.56
C LEU A 60 -7.13 -4.20 3.96
N PRO A 61 -7.93 -4.97 4.73
CA PRO A 61 -9.07 -5.69 4.17
C PRO A 61 -10.06 -4.78 3.44
N ARG A 62 -10.33 -3.59 4.00
CA ARG A 62 -11.26 -2.63 3.40
C ARG A 62 -10.68 -1.96 2.15
N ILE A 63 -9.37 -1.68 2.14
CA ILE A 63 -8.68 -1.16 0.96
C ILE A 63 -8.70 -2.19 -0.17
N ILE A 64 -8.43 -3.47 0.16
CA ILE A 64 -8.46 -4.59 -0.77
C ILE A 64 -9.86 -4.74 -1.39
N GLU A 65 -10.91 -4.71 -0.55
CA GLU A 65 -12.30 -4.81 -1.00
C GLU A 65 -12.70 -3.62 -1.89
N ALA A 66 -12.40 -2.38 -1.46
CA ALA A 66 -12.75 -1.17 -2.21
C ALA A 66 -12.08 -1.11 -3.59
N LEU A 67 -10.85 -1.62 -3.70
CA LEU A 67 -10.09 -1.63 -4.94
C LEU A 67 -10.24 -2.94 -5.74
N ASN A 68 -10.98 -3.93 -5.21
CA ASN A 68 -11.02 -5.29 -5.73
C ASN A 68 -9.61 -5.84 -6.05
N ALA A 69 -8.67 -5.59 -5.14
CA ALA A 69 -7.26 -5.91 -5.33
C ALA A 69 -6.93 -7.33 -4.85
N ASP A 70 -5.80 -7.87 -5.30
CA ASP A 70 -5.28 -9.13 -4.77
C ASP A 70 -4.79 -8.94 -3.32
N PRO A 71 -5.30 -9.72 -2.34
CA PRO A 71 -4.96 -9.57 -0.94
C PRO A 71 -3.49 -9.90 -0.62
N VAL A 72 -2.88 -10.83 -1.36
CA VAL A 72 -1.48 -11.21 -1.19
C VAL A 72 -0.60 -10.08 -1.66
N ILE A 73 -0.87 -9.51 -2.84
CA ILE A 73 -0.11 -8.36 -3.37
C ILE A 73 -0.22 -7.16 -2.43
N ALA A 74 -1.42 -6.85 -1.95
CA ALA A 74 -1.65 -5.74 -1.01
C ALA A 74 -0.87 -5.91 0.30
N ALA A 75 -0.94 -7.11 0.90
CA ALA A 75 -0.25 -7.41 2.16
C ALA A 75 1.28 -7.34 1.99
N MET A 76 1.82 -7.85 0.89
CA MET A 76 3.26 -7.81 0.62
C MET A 76 3.77 -6.39 0.38
N ALA A 77 3.03 -5.60 -0.39
CA ALA A 77 3.35 -4.20 -0.63
C ALA A 77 3.35 -3.40 0.69
N TRP A 78 2.36 -3.64 1.55
CA TRP A 78 2.27 -3.00 2.86
C TRP A 78 3.37 -3.47 3.82
N LEU A 79 3.64 -4.78 3.89
CA LEU A 79 4.68 -5.34 4.76
C LEU A 79 6.08 -4.88 4.34
N SER A 80 6.35 -4.87 3.04
CA SER A 80 7.62 -4.36 2.50
C SER A 80 7.82 -2.88 2.82
N ALA A 81 6.74 -2.11 2.88
CA ALA A 81 6.77 -0.71 3.27
C ALA A 81 6.89 -0.51 4.80
N LYS A 82 6.23 -1.34 5.60
CA LYS A 82 6.21 -1.24 7.06
C LYS A 82 7.49 -1.79 7.71
N VAL A 83 8.03 -2.86 7.13
CA VAL A 83 9.20 -3.60 7.61
C VAL A 83 10.13 -3.86 6.41
N PRO A 84 10.98 -2.90 6.04
CA PRO A 84 11.80 -2.96 4.82
C PRO A 84 12.76 -4.15 4.79
N GLU A 85 13.20 -4.58 5.97
CA GLU A 85 14.05 -5.75 6.16
C GLU A 85 13.40 -7.05 5.66
N LEU A 86 12.06 -7.08 5.57
CA LEU A 86 11.31 -8.21 5.06
C LEU A 86 11.05 -8.15 3.54
N ALA A 87 11.43 -7.07 2.85
CA ALA A 87 11.14 -6.92 1.42
C ALA A 87 11.83 -8.00 0.54
N GLU A 88 13.11 -8.26 0.79
CA GLU A 88 13.90 -9.31 0.11
C GLU A 88 13.36 -10.73 0.38
N PRO A 89 13.18 -11.19 1.64
CA PRO A 89 12.68 -12.53 1.90
C PRO A 89 11.23 -12.73 1.43
N LEU A 90 10.37 -11.70 1.45
CA LEU A 90 9.01 -11.80 0.91
C LEU A 90 9.02 -11.98 -0.61
N GLN A 91 9.89 -11.29 -1.34
CA GLN A 91 10.04 -11.50 -2.79
C GLN A 91 10.49 -12.92 -3.12
N ALA A 92 11.42 -13.47 -2.34
CA ALA A 92 11.89 -14.84 -2.53
C ALA A 92 10.75 -15.87 -2.37
N VAL A 93 9.88 -15.71 -1.36
CA VAL A 93 8.72 -16.58 -1.13
C VAL A 93 7.73 -16.54 -2.30
N VAL A 94 7.49 -15.37 -2.89
CA VAL A 94 6.59 -15.22 -4.05
C VAL A 94 7.14 -15.92 -5.27
N ILE A 95 8.43 -15.73 -5.56
CA ILE A 95 9.08 -16.36 -6.71
C ILE A 95 8.99 -17.88 -6.56
N GLU A 96 9.29 -18.42 -5.37
CA GLU A 96 9.22 -19.85 -5.10
C GLU A 96 7.82 -20.43 -5.30
N GLN A 97 6.76 -19.72 -4.86
CA GLN A 97 5.37 -20.16 -5.03
C GLN A 97 4.83 -20.04 -6.47
N VAL A 98 5.40 -19.17 -7.31
CA VAL A 98 4.96 -18.98 -8.70
C VAL A 98 5.73 -19.89 -9.67
N THR A 99 6.92 -20.37 -9.29
CA THR A 99 7.74 -21.29 -10.11
C THR A 99 7.58 -22.77 -9.74
N ALA A 100 6.79 -23.10 -8.72
CA ALA A 100 6.53 -24.47 -8.25
C ALA A 100 5.33 -25.14 -8.94
#